data_AF-A0A4V1Y481-F1
#
_entry.id   AF-A0A4V1Y481-F1
#
_cell.length_a   1.000
_cell.length_b   1.000
_cell.length_c   1.000
_cell.angle_alpha   90.00
_cell.angle_beta   90.00
_cell.angle_gamma   90.00
#
_symmetry.space_group_name_H-M   'P 1'
#
loop_
_entity.id
_entity.type
_entity.pdbx_description
1 polymer ?
#
loop_
_entity_poly.entity_id
_entity_poly.type
_entity_poly.pdbx_seq_one_letter_code
_entity_poly.pdbx_strand_id
1 'polypeptide(L)'
;MKQQNTAVRTHANEMIDHYFIEGVYYSRKDLQHGRLRVTTDSSDAQVAASNSPTEIDAVIQALCEYQFTTAGSKSHTSALEFHPDQSKPYTFRFVGVLVVHDYVFYVFPKFVKPTHGPHSKFIEPSPAARAFMRQIIDACNHYRKRTASGTDDIGISTHTTTNNVNIAELYRALLADYVRDGVYRTTMRVWEHNGNGNIDWERTLNRVDPYFTQQGAPIYADYWTRGRAVDEEALVRRIQLAWVAYAAQQFDASGLLVDVLGFPRALCSASRELPTDIGGTNFLRTALIRARNREFSTRNRTLINMLLLLVDTNEQQRLDSQHAVTHLGTAPFHTVWEDICSELFSNTELDEVREKSKPLWRMQTGTDNAYAEITANNQLIPDVIHTMKNPTGEPGGMVIIDAKYYTPEHDAQSISGQPGTYDVVKEYFYQLIADIALQSHGRVLANAFMFPAPIVIENGDDPIPCTIQGSVRIDALGRYMLQQIDKNDSERTLLPIVYAQLNPKAAFRAYIDSHDREHFDSSAILSELIRYSQN
;
A
#
# COMPACT_ATOMS: atom_id res chain seq x y z
N MET A 1 8.28 47.60 19.99
CA MET A 1 8.90 47.01 18.78
C MET A 1 9.96 46.02 19.23
N LYS A 2 9.63 44.72 19.28
CA LYS A 2 10.60 43.64 19.49
C LYS A 2 10.37 42.63 18.37
N GLN A 3 11.41 42.43 17.57
CA GLN A 3 11.45 41.60 16.37
C GLN A 3 11.02 40.17 16.69
N GLN A 4 10.03 39.67 15.95
CA GLN A 4 9.76 38.25 15.81
C GLN A 4 10.96 37.63 15.10
N ASN A 5 11.64 36.73 15.79
CA ASN A 5 12.72 35.94 15.22
C ASN A 5 12.08 34.73 14.53
N THR A 6 11.75 34.88 13.26
CA THR A 6 11.23 33.83 12.40
C THR A 6 12.36 32.85 12.06
N ALA A 7 12.65 31.91 12.96
CA ALA A 7 13.53 30.79 12.66
C ALA A 7 12.73 29.72 11.91
N VAL A 8 12.57 29.91 10.60
CA VAL A 8 12.23 28.81 9.68
C VAL A 8 13.49 27.95 9.56
N ARG A 9 13.62 26.93 10.41
CA ARG A 9 14.75 25.99 10.34
C ARG A 9 14.39 24.80 9.45
N THR A 10 15.13 24.74 8.35
CA THR A 10 15.33 23.65 7.40
C THR A 10 15.71 22.38 8.14
N HIS A 11 14.81 21.40 8.26
CA HIS A 11 15.12 20.12 8.91
C HIS A 11 14.60 18.98 8.04
N ALA A 12 15.51 18.41 7.23
CA ALA A 12 15.50 17.11 6.54
C ALA A 12 16.33 17.18 5.24
N ASN A 13 16.27 18.32 4.53
CA ASN A 13 17.02 18.55 3.28
C ASN A 13 18.55 18.45 3.44
N GLU A 14 19.06 18.57 4.67
CA GLU A 14 20.49 18.56 4.97
C GLU A 14 21.03 17.19 5.41
N MET A 15 20.17 16.18 5.63
CA MET A 15 20.57 14.94 6.30
C MET A 15 20.89 13.75 5.37
N ILE A 16 20.38 13.72 4.14
CA ILE A 16 20.58 12.63 3.17
C ILE A 16 21.01 13.25 1.84
N ASP A 17 22.02 12.68 1.19
CA ASP A 17 22.61 13.27 -0.02
C ASP A 17 21.83 12.97 -1.29
N HIS A 18 21.33 11.74 -1.43
CA HIS A 18 20.72 11.25 -2.67
C HIS A 18 19.59 10.27 -2.38
N TYR A 19 18.58 10.30 -3.24
CA TYR A 19 17.55 9.26 -3.29
C TYR A 19 17.82 8.31 -4.46
N PHE A 20 17.34 7.08 -4.32
CA PHE A 20 17.59 5.95 -5.20
C PHE A 20 16.36 5.67 -6.06
N ILE A 21 16.58 4.95 -7.16
CA ILE A 21 15.58 4.47 -8.12
C ILE A 21 15.67 2.94 -8.17
N GLU A 22 14.51 2.28 -8.15
CA GLU A 22 14.36 0.83 -8.32
C GLU A 22 15.01 0.35 -9.63
N GLY A 23 15.69 -0.81 -9.59
CA GLY A 23 16.28 -1.46 -10.77
C GLY A 23 17.56 -0.83 -11.31
N VAL A 24 17.97 0.34 -10.80
CA VAL A 24 19.26 0.95 -11.13
C VAL A 24 20.40 0.26 -10.39
N TYR A 25 21.55 0.12 -11.04
CA TYR A 25 22.75 -0.51 -10.48
C TYR A 25 23.59 0.48 -9.65
N TYR A 26 23.85 0.11 -8.40
CA TYR A 26 24.62 0.85 -7.40
C TYR A 26 25.86 0.08 -6.96
N SER A 27 26.91 0.84 -6.61
CA SER A 27 28.10 0.35 -5.93
C SER A 27 27.95 0.50 -4.42
N ARG A 28 28.84 -0.16 -3.66
CA ARG A 28 28.94 0.05 -2.20
C ARG A 28 29.09 1.53 -1.82
N LYS A 29 29.87 2.30 -2.58
CA LYS A 29 30.06 3.74 -2.34
C LYS A 29 28.78 4.54 -2.54
N ASP A 30 27.94 4.12 -3.49
CA ASP A 30 26.68 4.80 -3.74
C ASP A 30 25.69 4.62 -2.58
N LEU A 31 25.65 3.42 -1.99
CA LEU A 31 24.79 3.13 -0.85
C LEU A 31 25.20 3.90 0.42
N GLN A 32 26.43 4.41 0.49
CA GLN A 32 26.85 5.28 1.59
C GLN A 32 26.08 6.61 1.63
N HIS A 33 25.52 7.06 0.50
CA HIS A 33 24.71 8.29 0.43
C HIS A 33 23.37 8.18 1.18
N GLY A 34 22.95 6.97 1.59
CA GLY A 34 21.76 6.78 2.43
C GLY A 34 21.98 7.06 3.91
N ARG A 35 23.19 7.40 4.36
CA ARG A 35 23.50 7.61 5.78
C ARG A 35 22.92 8.93 6.29
N LEU A 36 22.24 8.90 7.44
CA LEU A 36 21.78 10.09 8.15
C LEU A 36 22.97 10.89 8.71
N ARG A 37 23.07 12.17 8.34
CA ARG A 37 24.05 13.10 8.94
C ARG A 37 23.50 13.69 10.24
N VAL A 38 24.20 13.48 11.36
CA VAL A 38 23.86 14.11 12.65
C VAL A 38 24.41 15.54 12.66
N THR A 39 23.54 16.53 12.70
CA THR A 39 23.91 17.93 12.96
C THR A 39 24.14 18.13 14.46
N THR A 40 25.39 18.24 14.90
CA THR A 40 25.70 18.68 16.26
C THR A 40 25.66 20.20 16.33
N ASP A 41 24.51 20.76 16.70
CA ASP A 41 24.36 22.16 17.11
C ASP A 41 24.87 22.30 18.57
N SER A 42 26.19 22.40 18.79
CA SER A 42 26.82 23.11 19.93
C SER A 42 28.30 22.75 20.11
N SER A 43 29.07 23.77 20.49
CA SER A 43 30.52 23.80 20.71
C SER A 43 31.06 22.90 21.83
N ASP A 44 30.96 21.58 21.68
CA ASP A 44 31.76 20.61 22.45
C ASP A 44 32.30 19.54 21.49
N ALA A 45 33.18 19.99 20.59
CA ALA A 45 33.95 19.11 19.71
C ALA A 45 35.12 18.49 20.48
N GLN A 46 34.81 17.67 21.49
CA GLN A 46 35.68 16.65 22.09
C GLN A 46 34.83 15.93 23.14
N VAL A 47 34.77 14.59 23.07
CA VAL A 47 33.89 13.67 23.85
C VAL A 47 32.54 13.35 23.19
N ALA A 48 32.60 12.67 22.03
CA ALA A 48 31.76 11.50 21.70
C ALA A 48 32.09 10.98 20.27
N ALA A 49 33.38 10.85 19.95
CA ALA A 49 33.84 10.08 18.77
C ALA A 49 34.10 8.61 19.16
N SER A 50 33.16 8.04 19.92
CA SER A 50 33.18 6.65 20.36
C SER A 50 31.79 6.06 20.24
N ASN A 51 31.40 5.74 19.00
CA ASN A 51 30.45 4.68 18.67
C ASN A 51 30.85 4.21 17.27
N SER A 52 31.25 2.95 17.17
CA SER A 52 31.84 2.32 15.99
C SER A 52 31.02 2.59 14.72
N PRO A 53 31.64 2.91 13.57
CA PRO A 53 30.91 2.99 12.31
C PRO A 53 30.35 1.60 12.02
N THR A 54 29.03 1.45 12.12
CA THR A 54 28.29 0.30 11.62
C THR A 54 28.75 0.05 10.19
N GLU A 55 29.37 -1.11 9.95
CA GLU A 55 29.99 -1.40 8.66
C GLU A 55 28.88 -1.44 7.61
N ILE A 56 28.95 -0.57 6.60
CA ILE A 56 27.98 -0.53 5.48
C ILE A 56 27.75 -1.93 4.88
N ASP A 57 28.72 -2.83 4.99
CA ASP A 57 28.59 -4.23 4.57
C ASP A 57 27.52 -4.99 5.34
N ALA A 58 27.40 -4.77 6.65
CA ALA A 58 26.36 -5.39 7.46
C ALA A 58 24.97 -4.80 7.17
N VAL A 59 24.90 -3.50 6.83
CA VAL A 59 23.66 -2.88 6.34
C VAL A 59 23.26 -3.46 4.97
N ILE A 60 24.21 -3.58 4.04
CA ILE A 60 23.99 -4.20 2.73
C ILE A 60 23.54 -5.65 2.89
N GLN A 61 24.21 -6.42 3.75
CA GLN A 61 23.84 -7.80 4.03
C GLN A 61 22.41 -7.89 4.57
N ALA A 62 22.05 -7.06 5.56
CA ALA A 62 20.70 -7.02 6.09
C ALA A 62 19.65 -6.68 5.02
N LEU A 63 19.96 -5.75 4.11
CA LEU A 63 19.08 -5.40 2.98
C LEU A 63 18.93 -6.54 1.96
N CYS A 64 20.00 -7.28 1.67
CA CYS A 64 19.96 -8.44 0.79
C CYS A 64 19.17 -9.61 1.37
N GLU A 65 19.28 -9.82 2.68
CA GLU A 65 18.56 -10.85 3.44
C GLU A 65 17.10 -10.47 3.72
N TYR A 66 16.75 -9.18 3.65
CA TYR A 66 15.39 -8.71 3.90
C TYR A 66 14.46 -9.04 2.73
N GLN A 67 13.50 -9.93 2.98
CA GLN A 67 12.62 -10.48 1.97
C GLN A 67 11.16 -10.04 2.15
N PHE A 68 10.51 -9.75 1.04
CA PHE A 68 9.08 -9.51 0.93
C PHE A 68 8.40 -10.74 0.33
N THR A 69 7.31 -11.18 0.96
CA THR A 69 6.51 -12.32 0.50
C THR A 69 5.16 -11.83 -0.01
N THR A 70 4.79 -12.27 -1.21
CA THR A 70 3.43 -12.03 -1.72
C THR A 70 2.50 -13.08 -1.13
N ALA A 71 1.35 -12.66 -0.59
CA ALA A 71 0.35 -13.57 -0.04
C ALA A 71 -0.02 -14.65 -1.07
N GLY A 72 0.12 -15.92 -0.70
CA GLY A 72 -0.20 -17.06 -1.58
C GLY A 72 0.91 -17.49 -2.56
N SER A 73 2.05 -16.81 -2.60
CA SER A 73 3.20 -17.20 -3.44
C SER A 73 4.34 -17.77 -2.59
N LYS A 74 5.03 -18.80 -3.12
CA LYS A 74 6.31 -19.29 -2.56
C LYS A 74 7.51 -18.42 -2.96
N SER A 75 7.30 -17.45 -3.85
CA SER A 75 8.33 -16.52 -4.30
C SER A 75 8.50 -15.39 -3.28
N HIS A 76 9.76 -15.02 -3.04
CA HIS A 76 10.15 -13.87 -2.24
C HIS A 76 10.93 -12.88 -3.11
N THR A 77 10.81 -11.60 -2.79
CA THR A 77 11.61 -10.53 -3.41
C THR A 77 12.50 -9.92 -2.34
N SER A 78 13.82 -9.92 -2.52
CA SER A 78 14.73 -9.23 -1.61
C SER A 78 14.63 -7.71 -1.78
N ALA A 79 14.84 -6.93 -0.72
CA ALA A 79 14.86 -5.46 -0.82
C ALA A 79 15.97 -4.96 -1.77
N LEU A 80 17.14 -5.59 -1.66
CA LEU A 80 18.33 -5.35 -2.46
C LEU A 80 18.81 -6.67 -3.08
N GLU A 81 19.01 -6.69 -4.39
CA GLU A 81 19.60 -7.83 -5.09
C GLU A 81 21.10 -7.60 -5.33
N PHE A 82 21.89 -8.67 -5.21
CA PHE A 82 23.32 -8.70 -5.49
C PHE A 82 23.62 -9.44 -6.80
N HIS A 83 24.32 -8.77 -7.70
CA HIS A 83 24.68 -9.22 -9.05
C HIS A 83 26.21 -9.32 -9.15
N PRO A 84 26.83 -10.50 -8.90
CA PRO A 84 28.28 -10.64 -8.77
C PRO A 84 29.06 -10.28 -10.04
N ASP A 85 28.43 -10.41 -11.20
CA ASP A 85 29.06 -10.19 -12.51
C ASP A 85 29.07 -8.71 -12.94
N GLN A 86 28.50 -7.81 -12.14
CA GLN A 86 28.36 -6.39 -12.47
C GLN A 86 29.34 -5.53 -11.67
N SER A 87 29.93 -4.51 -12.33
CA SER A 87 30.82 -3.53 -11.66
C SER A 87 30.13 -2.75 -10.54
N LYS A 88 28.81 -2.60 -10.63
CA LYS A 88 27.91 -2.02 -9.64
C LYS A 88 26.91 -3.12 -9.26
N PRO A 89 27.19 -3.93 -8.23
CA PRO A 89 26.50 -5.19 -8.07
C PRO A 89 25.15 -5.09 -7.35
N TYR A 90 24.69 -3.91 -6.93
CA TYR A 90 23.48 -3.81 -6.10
C TYR A 90 22.32 -3.15 -6.85
N THR A 91 21.13 -3.76 -6.82
CA THR A 91 19.90 -3.15 -7.36
C THR A 91 18.76 -3.23 -6.35
N PHE A 92 18.04 -2.13 -6.15
CA PHE A 92 16.84 -2.18 -5.32
C PHE A 92 15.69 -2.82 -6.10
N ARG A 93 14.95 -3.71 -5.45
CA ARG A 93 13.67 -4.29 -5.95
C ARG A 93 12.46 -3.81 -5.13
N PHE A 94 12.73 -2.89 -4.22
CA PHE A 94 11.77 -2.28 -3.31
C PHE A 94 11.49 -0.84 -3.72
N VAL A 95 10.27 -0.38 -3.45
CA VAL A 95 9.84 1.01 -3.62
C VAL A 95 9.26 1.51 -2.30
N GLY A 96 9.73 2.68 -1.86
CA GLY A 96 9.36 3.31 -0.60
C GLY A 96 10.56 3.79 0.21
N VAL A 97 10.48 3.71 1.53
CA VAL A 97 11.57 4.04 2.47
C VAL A 97 12.02 2.80 3.23
N LEU A 98 13.33 2.56 3.26
CA LEU A 98 13.97 1.54 4.11
C LEU A 98 14.80 2.24 5.19
N VAL A 99 14.71 1.76 6.43
CA VAL A 99 15.53 2.23 7.54
C VAL A 99 16.27 1.05 8.15
N VAL A 100 17.60 1.18 8.20
CA VAL A 100 18.51 0.19 8.80
C VAL A 100 19.58 0.94 9.58
N HIS A 101 19.57 0.82 10.90
CA HIS A 101 20.50 1.54 11.77
C HIS A 101 20.47 3.07 11.53
N ASP A 102 21.58 3.69 11.13
CA ASP A 102 21.71 5.12 10.79
C ASP A 102 21.56 5.39 9.29
N TYR A 103 21.03 4.44 8.51
CA TYR A 103 20.76 4.58 7.09
C TYR A 103 19.27 4.65 6.79
N VAL A 104 18.91 5.58 5.89
CA VAL A 104 17.56 5.76 5.34
C VAL A 104 17.65 5.82 3.82
N PHE A 105 17.04 4.84 3.15
CA PHE A 105 17.02 4.74 1.69
C PHE A 105 15.63 5.10 1.17
N TYR A 106 15.54 6.20 0.44
CA TYR A 106 14.38 6.57 -0.35
C TYR A 106 14.53 5.93 -1.72
N VAL A 107 13.64 5.00 -2.07
CA VAL A 107 13.69 4.26 -3.33
C VAL A 107 12.43 4.55 -4.15
N PHE A 108 12.60 5.28 -5.24
CA PHE A 108 11.52 5.65 -6.14
C PHE A 108 11.23 4.56 -7.18
N PRO A 109 9.99 4.47 -7.68
CA PRO A 109 9.63 3.63 -8.81
C PRO A 109 10.53 3.86 -10.01
N LYS A 110 10.80 2.80 -10.78
CA LYS A 110 11.69 2.87 -11.96
C LYS A 110 11.20 3.76 -13.12
N PHE A 111 9.94 4.21 -13.10
CA PHE A 111 9.43 5.20 -14.05
C PHE A 111 9.87 6.65 -13.71
N VAL A 112 10.42 6.88 -12.51
CA VAL A 112 10.99 8.17 -12.14
C VAL A 112 12.36 8.33 -12.77
N LYS A 113 12.58 9.44 -13.48
CA LYS A 113 13.86 9.74 -14.12
C LYS A 113 14.79 10.50 -13.15
N PRO A 114 16.12 10.30 -13.26
CA PRO A 114 17.12 11.00 -12.43
C PRO A 114 17.06 12.53 -12.62
N THR A 115 17.42 13.29 -11.58
CA THR A 115 17.32 14.77 -11.59
C THR A 115 18.19 15.41 -12.68
N HIS A 116 19.47 15.05 -12.76
CA HIS A 116 20.42 15.63 -13.72
C HIS A 116 20.46 14.90 -15.08
N GLY A 117 19.32 14.34 -15.50
CA GLY A 117 19.19 13.62 -16.76
C GLY A 117 19.83 12.22 -16.79
N PRO A 118 19.99 11.62 -17.98
CA PRO A 118 20.30 10.19 -18.14
C PRO A 118 21.70 9.78 -17.67
N HIS A 119 22.61 10.74 -17.44
CA HIS A 119 23.94 10.47 -16.89
C HIS A 119 23.95 10.41 -15.36
N SER A 120 22.88 10.88 -14.70
CA SER A 120 22.67 10.67 -13.28
C SER A 120 21.96 9.35 -13.03
N LYS A 121 22.10 8.83 -11.80
CA LYS A 121 21.41 7.63 -11.31
C LYS A 121 20.64 7.89 -10.02
N PHE A 122 20.62 9.14 -9.58
CA PHE A 122 20.04 9.57 -8.32
C PHE A 122 18.98 10.64 -8.54
N ILE A 123 18.10 10.76 -7.56
CA ILE A 123 17.16 11.86 -7.41
C ILE A 123 17.68 12.77 -6.31
N GLU A 124 17.66 14.08 -6.55
CA GLU A 124 18.05 15.05 -5.54
C GLU A 124 16.97 15.21 -4.45
N PRO A 125 17.37 15.32 -3.17
CA PRO A 125 16.48 15.62 -2.07
C PRO A 125 15.77 16.97 -2.25
N SER A 126 14.45 16.93 -2.45
CA SER A 126 13.61 18.13 -2.56
C SER A 126 12.27 17.94 -1.86
N PRO A 127 11.59 19.03 -1.45
CA PRO A 127 10.23 18.94 -0.91
C PRO A 127 9.26 18.23 -1.86
N ALA A 128 9.40 18.45 -3.17
CA ALA A 128 8.59 17.78 -4.19
C ALA A 128 8.85 16.27 -4.23
N ALA A 129 10.11 15.83 -4.11
CA ALA A 129 10.45 14.41 -4.05
C ALA A 129 9.87 13.74 -2.81
N ARG A 130 9.92 14.40 -1.65
CA ARG A 130 9.34 13.85 -0.41
C ARG A 130 7.81 13.80 -0.45
N ALA A 131 7.17 14.83 -0.99
CA ALA A 131 5.74 14.83 -1.25
C ALA A 131 5.32 13.68 -2.19
N PHE A 132 6.12 13.40 -3.23
CA PHE A 132 5.84 12.27 -4.12
C PHE A 132 6.11 10.92 -3.44
N MET A 133 7.17 10.78 -2.63
CA MET A 133 7.42 9.57 -1.84
C MET A 133 6.26 9.25 -0.88
N ARG A 134 5.69 10.28 -0.25
CA ARG A 134 4.47 10.14 0.55
C ARG A 134 3.32 9.57 -0.26
N GLN A 135 3.04 10.12 -1.44
CA GLN A 135 1.98 9.61 -2.32
C GLN A 135 2.23 8.13 -2.69
N ILE A 136 3.48 7.74 -2.95
CA ILE A 136 3.87 6.35 -3.19
C ILE A 136 3.55 5.46 -1.97
N ILE A 137 3.93 5.88 -0.76
CA ILE A 137 3.67 5.13 0.47
C ILE A 137 2.16 5.00 0.70
N ASP A 138 1.38 6.05 0.45
CA ASP A 138 -0.07 6.04 0.59
C ASP A 138 -0.74 5.12 -0.44
N ALA A 139 -0.23 5.04 -1.67
CA ALA A 139 -0.69 4.05 -2.66
C ALA A 139 -0.39 2.62 -2.17
N CYS A 140 0.82 2.34 -1.68
CA CYS A 140 1.16 1.04 -1.07
C CYS A 140 0.24 0.69 0.12
N ASN A 141 -0.16 1.69 0.90
CA ASN A 141 -1.08 1.52 2.03
C ASN A 141 -2.48 1.16 1.56
N HIS A 142 -2.98 1.88 0.56
CA HIS A 142 -4.29 1.64 -0.01
C HIS A 142 -4.38 0.24 -0.63
N TYR A 143 -3.37 -0.15 -1.41
CA TYR A 143 -3.21 -1.50 -1.95
C TYR A 143 -3.30 -2.58 -0.87
N ARG A 144 -2.47 -2.47 0.18
CA ARG A 144 -2.49 -3.47 1.27
C ARG A 144 -3.84 -3.58 1.96
N LYS A 145 -4.54 -2.46 2.19
CA LYS A 145 -5.89 -2.47 2.78
C LYS A 145 -6.87 -3.21 1.88
N ARG A 146 -6.82 -2.97 0.57
CA ARG A 146 -7.68 -3.63 -0.41
C ARG A 146 -7.42 -5.14 -0.48
N THR A 147 -6.16 -5.54 -0.60
CA THR A 147 -5.78 -6.97 -0.64
C THR A 147 -6.12 -7.68 0.67
N ALA A 148 -5.97 -7.01 1.82
CA ALA A 148 -6.32 -7.59 3.11
C ALA A 148 -7.84 -7.68 3.36
N SER A 149 -8.64 -6.79 2.77
CA SER A 149 -10.10 -6.77 2.97
C SER A 149 -10.83 -7.93 2.28
N GLY A 150 -10.18 -8.65 1.36
CA GLY A 150 -10.72 -9.87 0.74
C GLY A 150 -10.61 -11.13 1.61
N THR A 151 -9.92 -11.05 2.73
CA THR A 151 -9.89 -12.07 3.79
C THR A 151 -10.57 -11.48 5.01
N ASP A 152 -11.55 -12.16 5.61
CA ASP A 152 -12.31 -11.73 6.81
C ASP A 152 -11.46 -11.52 8.09
N ASP A 153 -10.14 -11.39 7.96
CA ASP A 153 -9.21 -11.14 9.05
C ASP A 153 -8.62 -9.73 8.93
N ILE A 154 -8.85 -8.94 9.98
CA ILE A 154 -8.53 -7.51 10.07
C ILE A 154 -7.01 -7.31 9.89
N GLY A 155 -6.59 -7.04 8.65
CA GLY A 155 -5.74 -5.91 8.27
C GLY A 155 -4.32 -5.80 8.82
N ILE A 156 -3.81 -6.79 9.55
CA ILE A 156 -2.38 -7.03 9.80
C ILE A 156 -2.21 -8.54 9.77
N SER A 157 -1.72 -9.08 8.65
CA SER A 157 -1.56 -10.53 8.48
C SER A 157 -0.69 -11.10 9.59
N THR A 158 -1.30 -11.75 10.58
CA THR A 158 -0.66 -12.59 11.59
C THR A 158 -0.17 -13.93 11.01
N HIS A 159 -0.25 -14.10 9.69
CA HIS A 159 0.18 -15.29 8.96
C HIS A 159 1.47 -15.10 8.14
N THR A 160 2.34 -14.15 8.51
CA THR A 160 3.76 -14.33 8.21
C THR A 160 4.32 -15.37 9.17
N THR A 161 4.30 -16.64 8.74
CA THR A 161 5.11 -17.70 9.32
C THR A 161 6.53 -17.17 9.51
N THR A 162 6.94 -17.02 10.77
CA THR A 162 8.32 -16.73 11.20
C THR A 162 9.02 -15.65 10.36
N ASN A 163 8.69 -14.37 10.53
CA ASN A 163 9.63 -13.23 10.51
C ASN A 163 8.90 -11.87 10.58
N ASN A 164 9.13 -11.16 11.69
CA ASN A 164 9.05 -9.70 11.88
C ASN A 164 7.78 -8.96 11.42
N VAL A 165 6.85 -8.71 12.35
CA VAL A 165 5.85 -7.64 12.23
C VAL A 165 6.55 -6.33 11.83
N ASN A 166 6.11 -5.70 10.74
CA ASN A 166 6.67 -4.42 10.34
C ASN A 166 6.20 -3.31 11.30
N ILE A 167 7.05 -2.99 12.27
CA ILE A 167 6.74 -2.04 13.34
C ILE A 167 6.53 -0.61 12.82
N ALA A 168 7.21 -0.23 11.73
CA ALA A 168 7.05 1.10 11.12
C ALA A 168 5.63 1.25 10.55
N GLU A 169 5.09 0.22 9.91
CA GLU A 169 3.70 0.25 9.44
C GLU A 169 2.70 0.29 10.59
N LEU A 170 2.98 -0.43 11.67
CA LEU A 170 2.12 -0.43 12.85
C LEU A 170 2.11 0.94 13.54
N TYR A 171 3.27 1.58 13.67
CA TYR A 171 3.39 2.97 14.13
C TYR A 171 2.65 3.94 13.22
N ARG A 172 2.87 3.86 11.91
CA ARG A 172 2.20 4.73 10.95
C ARG A 172 0.67 4.55 11.01
N ALA A 173 0.19 3.31 11.11
CA ALA A 173 -1.24 3.00 11.22
C ALA A 173 -1.86 3.56 12.51
N LEU A 174 -1.16 3.44 13.64
CA LEU A 174 -1.58 4.04 14.90
C LEU A 174 -1.65 5.57 14.83
N LEU A 175 -0.63 6.21 14.27
CA LEU A 175 -0.61 7.67 14.10
C LEU A 175 -1.74 8.14 13.18
N ALA A 176 -1.99 7.43 12.08
CA ALA A 176 -3.09 7.72 11.17
C ALA A 176 -4.47 7.58 11.83
N ASP A 177 -4.71 6.51 12.63
CA ASP A 177 -5.96 6.36 13.39
C ASP A 177 -6.15 7.52 14.38
N TYR A 178 -5.09 7.89 15.11
CA TYR A 178 -5.16 8.97 16.08
C TYR A 178 -5.44 10.33 15.43
N VAL A 179 -4.79 10.63 14.29
CA VAL A 179 -5.02 11.90 13.57
C VAL A 179 -6.44 11.96 13.00
N ARG A 180 -6.95 10.85 12.48
CA ARG A 180 -8.30 10.78 11.89
C ARG A 180 -9.41 10.86 12.94
N ASP A 181 -9.29 10.05 13.99
CA ASP A 181 -10.42 9.76 14.88
C ASP A 181 -10.15 10.10 16.36
N GLY A 182 -8.95 10.57 16.69
CA GLY A 182 -8.58 11.04 18.03
C GLY A 182 -8.43 9.95 19.09
N VAL A 183 -8.51 10.38 20.36
CA VAL A 183 -8.35 9.50 21.53
C VAL A 183 -9.43 8.41 21.61
N TYR A 184 -9.05 7.27 22.16
CA TYR A 184 -9.94 6.18 22.53
C TYR A 184 -11.03 6.70 23.47
N ARG A 185 -12.28 6.37 23.12
CA ARG A 185 -13.48 6.63 23.92
C ARG A 185 -14.41 5.44 23.78
N THR A 186 -14.94 4.96 24.90
CA THR A 186 -15.98 3.93 24.87
C THR A 186 -17.36 4.55 25.07
N THR A 187 -18.37 4.02 24.39
CA THR A 187 -19.78 4.37 24.60
C THR A 187 -20.45 3.45 25.64
N MET A 188 -19.70 2.51 26.22
CA MET A 188 -20.24 1.49 27.11
C MET A 188 -20.76 2.12 28.42
N ARG A 189 -22.05 1.90 28.68
CA ARG A 189 -22.69 2.21 29.96
C ARG A 189 -22.62 0.96 30.83
N VAL A 190 -22.02 1.06 32.01
CA VAL A 190 -22.02 -0.02 33.00
C VAL A 190 -23.12 0.29 34.01
N TRP A 191 -23.93 -0.71 34.35
CA TRP A 191 -24.91 -0.57 35.42
C TRP A 191 -24.34 -1.15 36.70
N GLU A 192 -24.27 -0.33 37.74
CA GLU A 192 -23.75 -0.69 39.05
C GLU A 192 -24.88 -0.67 40.08
N HIS A 193 -24.95 -1.70 40.92
CA HIS A 193 -25.88 -1.74 42.05
C HIS A 193 -25.37 -0.82 43.16
N ASN A 194 -26.18 0.14 43.58
CA ASN A 194 -25.85 1.19 44.55
C ASN A 194 -24.55 1.97 44.21
N GLY A 195 -24.23 2.09 42.91
CA GLY A 195 -23.05 2.83 42.47
C GLY A 195 -23.20 4.35 42.66
N ASN A 196 -22.13 5.08 42.38
CA ASN A 196 -22.08 6.54 42.53
C ASN A 196 -22.51 7.30 41.26
N GLY A 197 -22.96 6.60 40.22
CA GLY A 197 -23.41 7.17 38.96
C GLY A 197 -24.85 7.70 39.00
N ASN A 198 -25.33 8.23 37.87
CA ASN A 198 -26.72 8.67 37.77
C ASN A 198 -27.68 7.48 37.88
N ILE A 199 -28.69 7.57 38.76
CA ILE A 199 -29.67 6.50 38.95
C ILE A 199 -30.41 6.23 37.62
N ASP A 200 -30.53 4.94 37.29
CA ASP A 200 -31.36 4.44 36.21
C ASP A 200 -32.72 4.07 36.80
N TRP A 201 -33.62 5.06 36.87
CA TRP A 201 -34.93 4.88 37.49
C TRP A 201 -35.76 3.83 36.75
N GLU A 202 -35.71 3.78 35.42
CA GLU A 202 -36.44 2.76 34.65
C GLU A 202 -36.01 1.35 35.04
N ARG A 203 -34.70 1.10 35.16
CA ARG A 203 -34.18 -0.21 35.57
C ARG A 203 -34.41 -0.51 37.05
N THR A 204 -34.32 0.51 37.90
CA THR A 204 -34.55 0.38 39.35
C THR A 204 -36.00 0.05 39.66
N LEU A 205 -36.95 0.76 39.06
CA LEU A 205 -38.39 0.51 39.21
C LEU A 205 -38.78 -0.90 38.75
N ASN A 206 -38.13 -1.42 37.71
CA ASN A 206 -38.45 -2.73 37.12
C ASN A 206 -37.79 -3.93 37.82
N ARG A 207 -36.75 -3.71 38.64
CA ARG A 207 -35.90 -4.80 39.16
C ARG A 207 -35.66 -4.78 40.67
N VAL A 208 -36.04 -3.72 41.36
CA VAL A 208 -35.88 -3.60 42.81
C VAL A 208 -37.26 -3.41 43.42
N ASP A 209 -37.55 -4.16 44.47
CA ASP A 209 -38.81 -4.00 45.20
C ASP A 209 -38.74 -2.80 46.14
N PRO A 210 -39.69 -1.85 46.08
CA PRO A 210 -39.71 -0.70 46.99
C PRO A 210 -40.23 -1.08 48.38
N TYR A 211 -39.75 -0.37 49.39
CA TYR A 211 -40.35 -0.32 50.71
C TYR A 211 -41.39 0.80 50.78
N PHE A 212 -42.56 0.53 51.34
CA PHE A 212 -43.62 1.54 51.43
C PHE A 212 -43.64 2.22 52.80
N THR A 213 -43.70 3.55 52.81
CA THR A 213 -43.94 4.33 54.03
C THR A 213 -45.38 4.16 54.54
N GLN A 214 -45.65 4.53 55.79
CA GLN A 214 -47.02 4.56 56.35
C GLN A 214 -48.00 5.44 55.56
N GLN A 215 -47.48 6.38 54.75
CA GLN A 215 -48.24 7.27 53.88
C GLN A 215 -48.38 6.72 52.45
N GLY A 216 -47.87 5.52 52.16
CA GLY A 216 -47.97 4.84 50.86
C GLY A 216 -46.92 5.26 49.82
N ALA A 217 -45.94 6.10 50.17
CA ALA A 217 -44.87 6.48 49.25
C ALA A 217 -43.79 5.38 49.15
N PRO A 218 -43.34 5.00 47.93
CA PRO A 218 -42.29 4.00 47.73
C PRO A 218 -40.89 4.58 48.00
N ILE A 219 -40.06 3.80 48.70
CA ILE A 219 -38.66 4.08 49.01
C ILE A 219 -37.82 2.92 48.47
N TYR A 220 -36.87 3.23 47.59
CA TYR A 220 -35.92 2.27 47.05
C TYR A 220 -34.64 2.33 47.89
N ALA A 221 -34.40 1.30 48.72
CA ALA A 221 -33.16 1.19 49.51
C ALA A 221 -31.97 0.77 48.65
N ASP A 222 -32.26 0.01 47.58
CA ASP A 222 -31.31 -0.41 46.57
C ASP A 222 -31.68 0.22 45.21
N TYR A 223 -30.69 0.57 44.41
CA TYR A 223 -30.91 1.20 43.11
C TYR A 223 -29.81 0.84 42.12
N TRP A 224 -30.16 0.86 40.83
CA TRP A 224 -29.19 0.70 39.75
C TRP A 224 -28.73 2.07 39.29
N THR A 225 -27.42 2.27 39.18
CA THR A 225 -26.81 3.49 38.64
C THR A 225 -26.12 3.23 37.32
N ARG A 226 -26.02 4.27 36.49
CA ARG A 226 -25.24 4.29 35.25
C ARG A 226 -23.83 4.80 35.57
N GLY A 227 -22.87 3.89 35.67
CA GLY A 227 -21.45 4.18 35.70
C GLY A 227 -20.84 4.20 34.28
N ARG A 228 -19.79 4.99 34.10
CA ARG A 228 -18.83 4.76 33.01
C ARG A 228 -17.75 3.83 33.57
N ALA A 229 -17.24 2.89 32.77
CA ALA A 229 -15.98 2.21 33.08
C ALA A 229 -14.80 3.19 32.92
N VAL A 230 -14.81 4.28 33.70
CA VAL A 230 -13.87 5.41 33.57
C VAL A 230 -12.44 4.93 33.69
N ASP A 231 -12.17 3.98 34.58
CA ASP A 231 -10.81 3.50 34.84
C ASP A 231 -10.25 2.65 33.68
N GLU A 232 -11.07 1.79 33.07
CA GLU A 232 -10.65 0.97 31.93
C GLU A 232 -10.49 1.83 30.67
N GLU A 233 -11.42 2.76 30.41
CA GLU A 233 -11.30 3.74 29.33
C GLU A 233 -10.06 4.61 29.51
N ALA A 234 -9.83 5.14 30.72
CA ALA A 234 -8.68 5.96 31.04
C ALA A 234 -7.36 5.18 30.86
N LEU A 235 -7.34 3.90 31.24
CA LEU A 235 -6.16 3.05 31.05
C LEU A 235 -5.87 2.83 29.56
N VAL A 236 -6.85 2.41 28.76
CA VAL A 236 -6.64 2.19 27.31
C VAL A 236 -6.25 3.49 26.61
N ARG A 237 -6.87 4.62 26.98
CA ARG A 237 -6.52 5.95 26.47
C ARG A 237 -5.08 6.34 26.82
N ARG A 238 -4.63 6.10 28.06
CA ARG A 238 -3.23 6.33 28.47
C ARG A 238 -2.26 5.49 27.64
N ILE A 239 -2.58 4.20 27.46
CA ILE A 239 -1.78 3.29 26.62
C ILE A 239 -1.69 3.80 25.18
N GLN A 240 -2.82 4.20 24.58
CA GLN A 240 -2.84 4.75 23.23
C GLN A 240 -1.95 6.00 23.13
N LEU A 241 -2.11 6.97 24.03
CA LEU A 241 -1.35 8.23 23.99
C LEU A 241 0.16 8.01 24.16
N ALA A 242 0.56 7.08 25.04
CA ALA A 242 1.97 6.71 25.21
C ALA A 242 2.56 6.13 23.92
N TRP A 243 1.85 5.19 23.28
CA TRP A 243 2.30 4.62 22.00
C TRP A 243 2.28 5.62 20.84
N VAL A 244 1.30 6.55 20.79
CA VAL A 244 1.27 7.63 19.79
C VAL A 244 2.48 8.54 19.93
N ALA A 245 2.80 8.97 21.16
CA ALA A 245 3.97 9.82 21.40
C ALA A 245 5.27 9.09 21.06
N TYR A 246 5.39 7.83 21.48
CA TYR A 246 6.55 6.98 21.19
C TYR A 246 6.74 6.80 19.68
N ALA A 247 5.72 6.34 18.96
CA ALA A 247 5.74 6.17 17.51
C ALA A 247 6.14 7.47 16.78
N ALA A 248 5.59 8.61 17.19
CA ALA A 248 5.92 9.89 16.61
C ALA A 248 7.39 10.27 16.85
N GLN A 249 7.92 10.02 18.05
CA GLN A 249 9.33 10.27 18.38
C GLN A 249 10.28 9.37 17.57
N GLN A 250 9.94 8.10 17.34
CA GLN A 250 10.74 7.20 16.51
C GLN A 250 10.84 7.70 15.05
N PHE A 251 9.75 8.22 14.49
CA PHE A 251 9.77 8.80 13.15
C PHE A 251 10.41 10.20 13.10
N ASP A 252 10.31 11.00 14.17
CA ASP A 252 10.97 12.33 14.25
C ASP A 252 12.49 12.15 14.28
N ALA A 253 12.98 11.17 15.04
CA ALA A 253 14.40 10.84 15.15
C ALA A 253 15.04 10.41 13.81
N SER A 254 14.24 9.83 12.90
CA SER A 254 14.66 9.46 11.54
C SER A 254 14.33 10.53 10.49
N GLY A 255 13.77 11.68 10.89
CA GLY A 255 13.35 12.74 9.98
C GLY A 255 12.16 12.38 9.07
N LEU A 256 11.44 11.30 9.38
CA LEU A 256 10.34 10.79 8.55
C LEU A 256 8.98 11.35 8.94
N LEU A 257 8.80 11.79 10.19
CA LEU A 257 7.48 12.13 10.76
C LEU A 257 6.75 13.21 9.96
N VAL A 258 7.39 14.36 9.74
CA VAL A 258 6.78 15.48 9.03
C VAL A 258 7.02 15.35 7.53
N ASP A 259 8.25 15.08 7.13
CA ASP A 259 8.63 15.14 5.72
C ASP A 259 7.99 14.04 4.87
N VAL A 260 7.98 12.81 5.34
CA VAL A 260 7.48 11.65 4.59
C VAL A 260 6.06 11.30 5.01
N LEU A 261 5.79 11.24 6.31
CA LEU A 261 4.50 10.84 6.83
C LEU A 261 3.54 12.02 7.01
N GLY A 262 4.04 13.26 7.17
CA GLY A 262 3.26 14.52 7.32
C GLY A 262 2.29 14.49 8.46
N PHE A 263 2.65 13.73 9.47
CA PHE A 263 2.04 13.86 10.76
C PHE A 263 2.63 15.10 11.47
N PRO A 264 1.79 15.84 12.21
CA PRO A 264 2.26 17.02 12.93
C PRO A 264 3.22 16.63 14.05
N ARG A 265 4.33 17.38 14.20
CA ARG A 265 5.32 17.16 15.27
C ARG A 265 4.74 17.26 16.68
N ALA A 266 3.59 17.90 16.84
CA ALA A 266 2.86 17.95 18.11
C ALA A 266 2.54 16.55 18.68
N LEU A 267 2.46 15.51 17.84
CA LEU A 267 2.24 14.13 18.28
C LEU A 267 3.36 13.60 19.18
N CYS A 268 4.61 14.06 19.02
CA CYS A 268 5.71 13.68 19.90
C CYS A 268 5.45 14.06 21.37
N SER A 269 4.55 15.03 21.60
CA SER A 269 4.15 15.51 22.92
C SER A 269 2.74 15.06 23.34
N ALA A 270 2.15 14.08 22.64
CA ALA A 270 0.82 13.55 22.96
C ALA A 270 0.76 12.87 24.35
N SER A 271 1.89 12.36 24.84
CA SER A 271 2.08 11.79 26.17
C SER A 271 3.48 12.13 26.67
N ARG A 272 3.63 12.23 28.00
CA ARG A 272 4.93 12.29 28.69
C ARG A 272 5.35 10.94 29.28
N GLU A 273 4.43 9.98 29.32
CA GLU A 273 4.65 8.61 29.78
C GLU A 273 5.07 7.74 28.60
N LEU A 274 6.12 6.93 28.78
CA LEU A 274 6.44 5.81 27.89
C LEU A 274 5.48 4.63 28.14
N PRO A 275 5.28 3.73 27.16
CA PRO A 275 4.48 2.53 27.38
C PRO A 275 4.93 1.72 28.61
N THR A 276 6.24 1.69 28.88
CA THR A 276 6.85 1.03 30.04
C THR A 276 6.55 1.70 31.38
N ASP A 277 6.25 3.01 31.39
CA ASP A 277 5.94 3.76 32.62
C ASP A 277 4.53 3.44 33.14
N ILE A 278 3.63 3.03 32.23
CA ILE A 278 2.26 2.65 32.57
C ILE A 278 2.22 1.28 33.27
N GLY A 279 3.08 0.35 32.86
CA GLY A 279 3.20 -0.97 33.44
C GLY A 279 3.93 -1.97 32.53
N GLY A 280 4.23 -3.16 33.06
CA GLY A 280 4.90 -4.20 32.28
C GLY A 280 4.03 -4.81 31.18
N THR A 281 4.66 -5.44 30.19
CA THR A 281 4.00 -6.05 29.01
C THR A 281 2.80 -6.93 29.35
N ASN A 282 2.93 -7.82 30.34
CA ASN A 282 1.84 -8.71 30.76
C ASN A 282 0.63 -7.95 31.33
N PHE A 283 0.87 -6.86 32.05
CA PHE A 283 -0.17 -6.01 32.59
C PHE A 283 -0.91 -5.28 31.46
N LEU A 284 -0.17 -4.63 30.55
CA LEU A 284 -0.73 -3.92 29.40
C LEU A 284 -1.55 -4.85 28.50
N ARG A 285 -1.00 -6.03 28.19
CA ARG A 285 -1.68 -7.07 27.41
C ARG A 285 -2.99 -7.50 28.07
N THR A 286 -2.96 -7.78 29.37
CA THR A 286 -4.15 -8.21 30.11
C THR A 286 -5.23 -7.13 30.10
N ALA A 287 -4.85 -5.86 30.30
CA ALA A 287 -5.78 -4.73 30.24
C ALA A 287 -6.41 -4.59 28.84
N LEU A 288 -5.61 -4.65 27.78
CA LEU A 288 -6.10 -4.53 26.40
C LEU A 288 -7.00 -5.70 25.97
N ILE A 289 -6.68 -6.94 26.34
CA ILE A 289 -7.54 -8.11 26.05
C ILE A 289 -8.91 -7.97 26.73
N ARG A 290 -8.93 -7.50 27.99
CA ARG A 290 -10.18 -7.25 28.72
C ARG A 290 -11.02 -6.18 28.02
N ALA A 291 -10.40 -5.07 27.64
CA ALA A 291 -11.08 -3.99 26.91
C ALA A 291 -11.61 -4.48 25.56
N ARG A 292 -10.80 -5.22 24.78
CA ARG A 292 -11.20 -5.78 23.47
C ARG A 292 -12.45 -6.65 23.56
N ASN A 293 -12.51 -7.52 24.57
CA ASN A 293 -13.62 -8.47 24.73
C ASN A 293 -14.93 -7.77 25.14
N ARG A 294 -14.87 -6.53 25.62
CA ARG A 294 -16.02 -5.69 26.01
C ARG A 294 -16.36 -4.64 24.96
N GLU A 295 -15.55 -4.51 23.92
CA GLU A 295 -15.66 -3.48 22.89
C GLU A 295 -16.42 -4.00 21.66
N PHE A 296 -17.42 -3.23 21.27
CA PHE A 296 -18.29 -3.53 20.13
C PHE A 296 -18.04 -2.59 18.94
N SER A 297 -17.43 -1.42 19.16
CA SER A 297 -17.04 -0.53 18.07
C SER A 297 -15.94 -1.17 17.23
N THR A 298 -16.20 -1.36 15.94
CA THR A 298 -15.22 -1.91 14.98
C THR A 298 -13.90 -1.12 15.02
N ARG A 299 -13.99 0.21 15.02
CA ARG A 299 -12.81 1.09 15.13
C ARG A 299 -12.00 0.80 16.40
N ASN A 300 -12.67 0.80 17.54
CA ASN A 300 -12.00 0.61 18.83
C ASN A 300 -11.39 -0.79 18.94
N ARG A 301 -12.04 -1.83 18.40
CA ARG A 301 -11.48 -3.18 18.32
C ARG A 301 -10.21 -3.20 17.48
N THR A 302 -10.22 -2.54 16.32
CA THR A 302 -9.03 -2.41 15.45
C THR A 302 -7.90 -1.68 16.17
N LEU A 303 -8.18 -0.57 16.85
CA LEU A 303 -7.20 0.16 17.66
C LEU A 303 -6.60 -0.71 18.76
N ILE A 304 -7.44 -1.41 19.53
CA ILE A 304 -6.97 -2.29 20.60
C ILE A 304 -6.12 -3.45 20.04
N ASN A 305 -6.49 -3.99 18.88
CA ASN A 305 -5.67 -5.02 18.20
C ASN A 305 -4.30 -4.47 17.78
N MET A 306 -4.23 -3.26 17.24
CA MET A 306 -2.94 -2.60 16.94
C MET A 306 -2.10 -2.41 18.20
N LEU A 307 -2.70 -1.95 19.30
CA LEU A 307 -2.01 -1.78 20.59
C LEU A 307 -1.53 -3.11 21.16
N LEU A 308 -2.30 -4.19 21.01
CA LEU A 308 -1.89 -5.54 21.44
C LEU A 308 -0.65 -6.00 20.67
N LEU A 309 -0.64 -5.83 19.34
CA LEU A 309 0.52 -6.16 18.51
C LEU A 309 1.77 -5.36 18.91
N LEU A 310 1.61 -4.07 19.25
CA LEU A 310 2.70 -3.23 19.73
C LEU A 310 3.25 -3.72 21.07
N VAL A 311 2.37 -4.02 22.02
CA VAL A 311 2.75 -4.56 23.33
C VAL A 311 3.45 -5.92 23.20
N ASP A 312 2.99 -6.76 22.27
CA ASP A 312 3.58 -8.08 22.02
C ASP A 312 4.91 -8.02 21.27
N THR A 313 5.19 -6.92 20.58
CA THR A 313 6.45 -6.74 19.87
C THR A 313 7.55 -6.45 20.89
N ASN A 314 8.33 -7.48 21.24
CA ASN A 314 9.52 -7.32 22.08
C ASN A 314 10.59 -6.49 21.35
N GLU A 315 10.55 -5.18 21.48
CA GLU A 315 11.57 -4.28 20.92
C GLU A 315 12.98 -4.65 21.40
N GLN A 316 13.10 -5.15 22.64
CA GLN A 316 14.37 -5.59 23.23
C GLN A 316 15.05 -6.74 22.45
N GLN A 317 14.29 -7.66 21.83
CA GLN A 317 14.86 -8.71 20.99
C GLN A 317 15.22 -8.22 19.57
N ARG A 318 14.64 -7.10 19.10
CA ARG A 318 14.99 -6.47 17.81
C ARG A 318 16.16 -5.50 17.92
N LEU A 319 16.32 -4.82 19.06
CA LEU A 319 17.46 -3.94 19.34
C LEU A 319 18.78 -4.72 19.46
N ASP A 320 18.73 -5.99 19.89
CA ASP A 320 19.89 -6.89 19.92
C ASP A 320 20.36 -7.32 18.52
N SER A 321 19.54 -7.15 17.48
CA SER A 321 19.97 -7.27 16.08
C SER A 321 20.30 -5.87 15.55
N GLN A 322 21.58 -5.50 15.64
CA GLN A 322 22.12 -4.17 15.27
C GLN A 322 21.76 -3.66 13.85
N HIS A 323 21.17 -4.51 13.01
CA HIS A 323 20.79 -4.24 11.61
C HIS A 323 19.34 -4.63 11.26
N ALA A 324 18.41 -4.61 12.21
CA ALA A 324 17.01 -4.87 11.92
C ALA A 324 16.45 -3.88 10.88
N VAL A 325 15.98 -4.40 9.74
CA VAL A 325 15.38 -3.58 8.67
C VAL A 325 13.93 -3.25 9.00
N THR A 326 13.57 -1.98 8.85
CA THR A 326 12.18 -1.51 8.85
C THR A 326 11.88 -0.81 7.52
N HIS A 327 10.63 -0.86 7.08
CA HIS A 327 10.26 -0.32 5.77
C HIS A 327 8.90 0.38 5.79
N LEU A 328 8.71 1.31 4.86
CA LEU A 328 7.44 1.90 4.46
C LEU A 328 7.34 1.81 2.94
N GLY A 329 6.50 0.95 2.41
CA GLY A 329 6.47 0.65 0.97
C GLY A 329 6.26 -0.83 0.69
N THR A 330 6.67 -1.29 -0.49
CA THR A 330 6.48 -2.69 -0.90
C THR A 330 7.54 -3.17 -1.90
N ALA A 331 7.68 -4.49 -1.98
CA ALA A 331 8.30 -5.19 -3.09
C ALA A 331 7.50 -6.49 -3.37
N PRO A 332 7.25 -6.83 -4.65
CA PRO A 332 7.52 -6.04 -5.84
C PRO A 332 6.42 -4.98 -6.11
N PHE A 333 6.81 -3.83 -6.67
CA PHE A 333 5.87 -2.71 -6.86
C PHE A 333 4.92 -2.87 -8.04
N HIS A 334 5.18 -3.76 -9.01
CA HIS A 334 4.28 -3.96 -10.16
C HIS A 334 2.85 -4.36 -9.74
N THR A 335 2.70 -5.11 -8.64
CA THR A 335 1.38 -5.50 -8.10
C THR A 335 0.55 -4.31 -7.64
N VAL A 336 1.20 -3.25 -7.13
CA VAL A 336 0.53 -1.99 -6.79
C VAL A 336 0.07 -1.27 -8.05
N TRP A 337 0.91 -1.26 -9.09
CA TRP A 337 0.56 -0.66 -10.39
C TRP A 337 -0.62 -1.36 -11.07
N GLU A 338 -0.63 -2.69 -11.05
CA GLU A 338 -1.74 -3.53 -11.54
C GLU A 338 -3.04 -3.20 -10.79
N ASP A 339 -3.03 -3.16 -9.46
CA ASP A 339 -4.23 -2.83 -8.66
C ASP A 339 -4.69 -1.38 -8.86
N ILE A 340 -3.77 -0.42 -9.06
CA ILE A 340 -4.12 0.96 -9.43
C ILE A 340 -4.90 0.96 -10.74
N CYS A 341 -4.40 0.27 -11.77
CA CYS A 341 -5.10 0.21 -13.06
C CYS A 341 -6.46 -0.49 -12.93
N SER A 342 -6.50 -1.59 -12.18
CA SER A 342 -7.74 -2.33 -11.90
C SER A 342 -8.78 -1.44 -11.22
N GLU A 343 -8.41 -0.71 -10.18
CA GLU A 343 -9.34 0.15 -9.45
C GLU A 343 -9.80 1.37 -10.27
N LEU A 344 -8.94 1.95 -11.10
CA LEU A 344 -9.28 3.13 -11.89
C LEU A 344 -10.14 2.81 -13.11
N PHE A 345 -10.00 1.61 -13.68
CA PHE A 345 -10.60 1.28 -14.98
C PHE A 345 -11.49 0.05 -14.99
N SER A 346 -11.36 -0.90 -14.06
CA SER A 346 -12.16 -2.13 -14.12
C SER A 346 -13.60 -1.89 -13.63
N ASN A 347 -14.57 -2.45 -14.34
CA ASN A 347 -15.98 -2.48 -13.89
C ASN A 347 -16.68 -3.82 -14.16
N THR A 348 -15.95 -4.81 -14.67
CA THR A 348 -16.48 -6.12 -15.04
C THR A 348 -15.82 -7.19 -14.18
N GLU A 349 -16.64 -8.07 -13.59
CA GLU A 349 -16.12 -9.23 -12.85
C GLU A 349 -15.40 -10.19 -13.79
N LEU A 350 -14.23 -10.66 -13.36
CA LEU A 350 -13.35 -11.47 -14.21
C LEU A 350 -13.63 -12.97 -14.08
N ASP A 351 -14.54 -13.40 -13.19
CA ASP A 351 -14.77 -14.82 -12.85
C ASP A 351 -15.06 -15.70 -14.06
N GLU A 352 -15.90 -15.25 -14.98
CA GLU A 352 -16.18 -15.99 -16.22
C GLU A 352 -14.94 -16.14 -17.11
N VAL A 353 -14.13 -15.07 -17.21
CA VAL A 353 -12.85 -15.09 -17.92
C VAL A 353 -11.87 -16.02 -17.21
N ARG A 354 -11.82 -16.01 -15.87
CA ARG A 354 -10.98 -16.91 -15.07
C ARG A 354 -11.30 -18.35 -15.38
N GLU A 355 -12.56 -18.74 -15.31
CA GLU A 355 -13.00 -20.11 -15.54
C GLU A 355 -12.73 -20.56 -16.97
N LYS A 356 -13.04 -19.72 -17.98
CA LYS A 356 -12.80 -20.06 -19.39
C LYS A 356 -11.32 -20.05 -19.78
N SER A 357 -10.45 -19.39 -19.01
CA SER A 357 -9.00 -19.35 -19.27
C SER A 357 -8.25 -20.62 -18.82
N LYS A 358 -8.86 -21.46 -17.98
CA LYS A 358 -8.18 -22.64 -17.41
C LYS A 358 -8.01 -23.73 -18.47
N PRO A 359 -6.78 -24.24 -18.69
CA PRO A 359 -6.58 -25.31 -19.66
C PRO A 359 -7.09 -26.64 -19.11
N LEU A 360 -7.86 -27.35 -19.94
CA LEU A 360 -8.31 -28.72 -19.70
C LEU A 360 -7.30 -29.71 -20.28
N TRP A 361 -6.64 -30.48 -19.42
CA TRP A 361 -5.77 -31.58 -19.82
C TRP A 361 -6.59 -32.85 -19.96
N ARG A 362 -6.51 -33.51 -21.11
CA ARG A 362 -7.09 -34.83 -21.34
C ARG A 362 -5.96 -35.79 -21.71
N MET A 363 -5.73 -36.81 -20.88
CA MET A 363 -4.66 -37.79 -21.08
C MET A 363 -5.22 -39.21 -21.04
N GLN A 364 -4.76 -40.06 -21.96
CA GLN A 364 -5.17 -41.46 -21.98
C GLN A 364 -4.55 -42.19 -20.78
N THR A 365 -5.37 -42.94 -20.05
CA THR A 365 -4.97 -43.76 -18.91
C THR A 365 -5.12 -45.23 -19.27
N GLY A 366 -4.00 -45.95 -19.40
CA GLY A 366 -3.99 -47.39 -19.68
C GLY A 366 -4.35 -47.78 -21.12
N THR A 367 -4.67 -49.05 -21.33
CA THR A 367 -4.92 -49.67 -22.65
C THR A 367 -6.36 -49.52 -23.16
N ASP A 368 -7.31 -49.18 -22.30
CA ASP A 368 -8.75 -49.35 -22.57
C ASP A 368 -9.45 -48.05 -23.03
N ASN A 369 -8.77 -47.19 -23.81
CA ASN A 369 -9.32 -45.90 -24.29
C ASN A 369 -9.91 -44.99 -23.19
N ALA A 370 -9.58 -45.22 -21.91
CA ALA A 370 -10.00 -44.36 -20.82
C ALA A 370 -9.15 -43.09 -20.80
N TYR A 371 -9.76 -41.95 -20.47
CA TYR A 371 -9.07 -40.67 -20.34
C TYR A 371 -9.27 -40.10 -18.94
N ALA A 372 -8.20 -39.54 -18.36
CA ALA A 372 -8.28 -38.65 -17.22
C ALA A 372 -8.39 -37.21 -17.72
N GLU A 373 -9.24 -36.42 -17.06
CA GLU A 373 -9.38 -34.99 -17.29
C GLU A 373 -9.00 -34.20 -16.04
N ILE A 374 -8.09 -33.22 -16.19
CA ILE A 374 -7.64 -32.35 -15.11
C ILE A 374 -7.63 -30.92 -15.63
N THR A 375 -8.32 -30.03 -14.93
CA THR A 375 -8.23 -28.59 -15.20
C THR A 375 -7.04 -28.02 -14.44
N ALA A 376 -6.13 -27.34 -15.12
CA ALA A 376 -4.98 -26.74 -14.44
C ALA A 376 -5.40 -25.50 -13.64
N ASN A 377 -4.67 -25.22 -12.57
CA ASN A 377 -4.92 -24.05 -11.72
C ASN A 377 -4.34 -22.74 -12.29
N ASN A 378 -3.52 -22.81 -13.36
CA ASN A 378 -2.94 -21.63 -13.96
C ASN A 378 -3.99 -20.89 -14.79
N GLN A 379 -4.19 -19.61 -14.48
CA GLN A 379 -5.18 -18.75 -15.13
C GLN A 379 -4.48 -17.69 -15.98
N LEU A 380 -5.14 -17.27 -17.05
CA LEU A 380 -4.70 -16.20 -17.94
C LEU A 380 -5.81 -15.14 -17.94
N ILE A 381 -5.60 -14.08 -17.17
CA ILE A 381 -6.61 -13.06 -16.92
C ILE A 381 -5.93 -11.68 -17.07
N PRO A 382 -6.55 -10.74 -17.81
CA PRO A 382 -6.06 -9.37 -17.88
C PRO A 382 -6.25 -8.63 -16.56
N ASP A 383 -5.52 -7.53 -16.34
CA ASP A 383 -5.65 -6.73 -15.13
C ASP A 383 -6.97 -5.94 -15.07
N VAL A 384 -7.50 -5.56 -16.24
CA VAL A 384 -8.70 -4.76 -16.41
C VAL A 384 -9.56 -5.29 -17.54
N ILE A 385 -10.87 -5.40 -17.27
CA ILE A 385 -11.91 -5.36 -18.32
C ILE A 385 -12.91 -4.27 -17.95
N HIS A 386 -13.19 -3.39 -18.90
CA HIS A 386 -14.21 -2.36 -18.76
C HIS A 386 -15.32 -2.57 -19.80
N THR A 387 -16.53 -2.84 -19.35
CA THR A 387 -17.73 -2.81 -20.19
C THR A 387 -18.22 -1.37 -20.35
N MET A 388 -18.16 -0.87 -21.59
CA MET A 388 -18.74 0.41 -22.00
C MET A 388 -20.25 0.29 -22.05
N LYS A 389 -20.96 1.37 -21.69
CA LYS A 389 -22.42 1.46 -21.85
C LYS A 389 -22.75 2.30 -23.08
N ASN A 390 -23.72 1.86 -23.86
CA ASN A 390 -24.29 2.65 -24.95
C ASN A 390 -25.28 3.72 -24.40
N PRO A 391 -25.84 4.61 -25.23
CA PRO A 391 -26.79 5.63 -24.78
C PRO A 391 -28.08 5.08 -24.15
N THR A 392 -28.45 3.82 -24.41
CA THR A 392 -29.62 3.18 -23.80
C THR A 392 -29.29 2.54 -22.43
N GLY A 393 -28.02 2.56 -22.02
CA GLY A 393 -27.53 1.99 -20.76
C GLY A 393 -27.16 0.51 -20.84
N GLU A 394 -27.26 -0.11 -22.02
CA GLU A 394 -26.89 -1.50 -22.27
C GLU A 394 -25.39 -1.63 -22.60
N PRO A 395 -24.79 -2.82 -22.44
CA PRO A 395 -23.40 -3.05 -22.84
C PRO A 395 -23.15 -2.74 -24.33
N GLY A 396 -22.22 -1.82 -24.59
CA GLY A 396 -21.84 -1.36 -25.93
C GLY A 396 -20.53 -1.95 -26.45
N GLY A 397 -19.84 -2.76 -25.64
CA GLY A 397 -18.55 -3.36 -25.93
C GLY A 397 -17.56 -3.23 -24.77
N MET A 398 -16.36 -3.76 -24.95
CA MET A 398 -15.37 -3.89 -23.87
C MET A 398 -14.03 -3.23 -24.20
N VAL A 399 -13.34 -2.74 -23.18
CA VAL A 399 -11.93 -2.35 -23.25
C VAL A 399 -11.13 -3.29 -22.36
N ILE A 400 -10.06 -3.87 -22.91
CA ILE A 400 -9.11 -4.70 -22.16
C ILE A 400 -7.84 -3.89 -21.94
N ILE A 401 -7.36 -3.91 -20.70
CA ILE A 401 -6.09 -3.27 -20.35
C ILE A 401 -5.24 -4.25 -19.52
N ASP A 402 -4.02 -4.48 -19.96
CA ASP A 402 -2.97 -5.16 -19.20
C ASP A 402 -1.91 -4.14 -18.76
N ALA A 403 -1.68 -4.06 -17.46
CA ALA A 403 -0.82 -3.09 -16.83
C ALA A 403 0.63 -3.57 -16.86
N LYS A 404 1.52 -2.79 -17.49
CA LYS A 404 2.94 -3.12 -17.59
C LYS A 404 3.76 -2.12 -16.79
N TYR A 405 4.36 -2.59 -15.69
CA TYR A 405 5.21 -1.76 -14.85
C TYR A 405 6.65 -1.70 -15.40
N TYR A 406 6.87 -0.97 -16.49
CA TYR A 406 8.18 -0.53 -17.04
C TYR A 406 7.90 0.52 -18.12
N THR A 407 8.92 1.07 -18.77
CA THR A 407 8.70 2.02 -19.88
C THR A 407 9.57 1.61 -21.07
N PRO A 408 8.97 1.27 -22.22
CA PRO A 408 9.70 1.12 -23.47
C PRO A 408 10.42 2.43 -23.83
N GLU A 409 11.68 2.30 -24.24
CA GLU A 409 12.50 3.41 -24.72
C GLU A 409 12.71 3.27 -26.22
N HIS A 410 12.74 4.40 -26.93
CA HIS A 410 13.02 4.42 -28.37
C HIS A 410 14.14 5.40 -28.66
N ASP A 411 14.96 5.04 -29.64
CA ASP A 411 15.85 5.96 -30.32
C ASP A 411 15.47 6.02 -31.81
N ALA A 412 16.28 6.70 -32.63
CA ALA A 412 16.00 6.86 -34.05
C ALA A 412 16.02 5.52 -34.84
N GLN A 413 16.53 4.43 -34.27
CA GLN A 413 16.83 3.19 -34.98
C GLN A 413 16.14 1.96 -34.36
N SER A 414 15.73 2.01 -33.09
CA SER A 414 15.24 0.85 -32.37
C SER A 414 14.30 1.21 -31.22
N ILE A 415 13.50 0.21 -30.82
CA ILE A 415 12.71 0.22 -29.58
C ILE A 415 13.32 -0.85 -28.68
N SER A 416 13.53 -0.48 -27.42
CA SER A 416 14.06 -1.35 -26.36
C SER A 416 13.13 -1.32 -25.14
N GLY A 417 13.17 -2.37 -24.31
CA GLY A 417 12.31 -2.45 -23.12
C GLY A 417 10.81 -2.57 -23.45
N GLN A 418 10.46 -2.96 -24.68
CA GLN A 418 9.10 -3.29 -25.10
C GLN A 418 8.64 -4.62 -24.52
N PRO A 419 7.31 -4.85 -24.43
CA PRO A 419 6.77 -6.18 -24.10
C PRO A 419 7.36 -7.28 -24.97
N GLY A 420 7.68 -8.40 -24.34
CA GLY A 420 8.17 -9.56 -25.06
C GLY A 420 7.06 -10.18 -25.92
N THR A 421 7.44 -11.04 -26.88
CA THR A 421 6.46 -11.76 -27.72
C THR A 421 5.40 -12.50 -26.89
N TYR A 422 5.79 -13.05 -25.74
CA TYR A 422 4.87 -13.74 -24.85
C TYR A 422 3.81 -12.81 -24.25
N ASP A 423 4.17 -11.58 -23.87
CA ASP A 423 3.21 -10.59 -23.38
C ASP A 423 2.22 -10.19 -24.49
N VAL A 424 2.72 -9.97 -25.70
CA VAL A 424 1.88 -9.66 -26.88
C VAL A 424 0.90 -10.79 -27.19
N VAL A 425 1.36 -12.05 -27.12
CA VAL A 425 0.50 -13.22 -27.33
C VAL A 425 -0.55 -13.36 -26.23
N LYS A 426 -0.18 -13.11 -24.96
CA LYS A 426 -1.13 -13.11 -23.84
C LYS A 426 -2.25 -12.09 -24.06
N GLU A 427 -1.89 -10.89 -24.49
CA GLU A 427 -2.86 -9.81 -24.70
C GLU A 427 -3.88 -10.13 -25.80
N TYR A 428 -3.42 -10.75 -26.89
CA TYR A 428 -4.33 -11.30 -27.90
C TYR A 428 -5.20 -12.43 -27.36
N PHE A 429 -4.64 -13.29 -26.51
CA PHE A 429 -5.40 -14.37 -25.89
C PHE A 429 -6.49 -13.84 -24.95
N TYR A 430 -6.23 -12.76 -24.20
CA TYR A 430 -7.24 -12.10 -23.37
C TYR A 430 -8.40 -11.58 -24.21
N GLN A 431 -8.13 -10.94 -25.35
CA GLN A 431 -9.19 -10.53 -26.28
C GLN A 431 -10.06 -11.72 -26.72
N LEU A 432 -9.42 -12.82 -27.15
CA LEU A 432 -10.15 -14.02 -27.57
C LEU A 432 -11.02 -14.59 -26.45
N ILE A 433 -10.48 -14.71 -25.23
CA ILE A 433 -11.25 -15.22 -24.10
C ILE A 433 -12.39 -14.26 -23.75
N ALA A 434 -12.18 -12.95 -23.75
CA ALA A 434 -13.23 -11.98 -23.48
C ALA A 434 -14.37 -12.04 -24.52
N ASP A 435 -14.05 -12.12 -25.82
CA ASP A 435 -15.03 -12.26 -26.91
C ASP A 435 -15.82 -13.59 -26.84
N ILE A 436 -15.32 -14.59 -26.11
CA ILE A 436 -15.99 -15.89 -25.88
C ILE A 436 -16.72 -15.93 -24.54
N ALA A 437 -16.11 -15.39 -23.48
CA ALA A 437 -16.62 -15.38 -22.12
C ALA A 437 -17.76 -14.39 -21.97
N LEU A 438 -17.53 -13.15 -22.39
CA LEU A 438 -18.35 -11.99 -22.06
C LEU A 438 -19.20 -11.52 -23.25
N GLN A 439 -19.74 -12.45 -24.05
CA GLN A 439 -20.50 -12.11 -25.26
C GLN A 439 -21.69 -11.16 -25.01
N SER A 440 -22.33 -11.28 -23.84
CA SER A 440 -23.41 -10.39 -23.40
C SER A 440 -22.97 -8.94 -23.15
N HIS A 441 -21.66 -8.69 -23.02
CA HIS A 441 -21.07 -7.38 -22.79
C HIS A 441 -20.66 -6.66 -24.09
N GLY A 442 -20.90 -7.30 -25.24
CA GLY A 442 -20.47 -6.82 -26.56
C GLY A 442 -19.04 -7.24 -26.91
N ARG A 443 -18.58 -6.88 -28.11
CA ARG A 443 -17.23 -7.19 -28.58
C ARG A 443 -16.16 -6.35 -27.87
N VAL A 444 -14.91 -6.78 -27.95
CA VAL A 444 -13.78 -5.92 -27.58
C VAL A 444 -13.64 -4.77 -28.58
N LEU A 445 -13.57 -3.54 -28.05
CA LEU A 445 -13.45 -2.27 -28.78
C LEU A 445 -12.04 -1.68 -28.72
N ALA A 446 -11.28 -1.99 -27.67
CA ALA A 446 -9.88 -1.64 -27.52
C ALA A 446 -9.15 -2.71 -26.70
N ASN A 447 -7.89 -2.93 -27.07
CA ASN A 447 -6.98 -3.84 -26.39
C ASN A 447 -5.67 -3.08 -26.13
N ALA A 448 -5.20 -2.96 -24.89
CA ALA A 448 -4.17 -1.97 -24.57
C ALA A 448 -3.19 -2.45 -23.50
N PHE A 449 -1.92 -2.13 -23.71
CA PHE A 449 -0.94 -2.10 -22.63
C PHE A 449 -0.93 -0.71 -21.98
N MET A 450 -1.08 -0.68 -20.65
CA MET A 450 -1.01 0.55 -19.85
C MET A 450 0.28 0.60 -19.03
N PHE A 451 1.16 1.53 -19.41
CA PHE A 451 2.44 1.75 -18.77
C PHE A 451 2.41 3.02 -17.92
N PRO A 452 3.22 3.11 -16.85
CA PRO A 452 3.46 4.39 -16.19
C PRO A 452 4.24 5.32 -17.13
N ALA A 453 3.76 6.56 -17.27
CA ALA A 453 4.49 7.60 -17.97
C ALA A 453 5.78 7.95 -17.21
N PRO A 454 6.93 8.14 -17.90
CA PRO A 454 8.15 8.62 -17.26
C PRO A 454 7.93 10.01 -16.64
N ILE A 455 8.41 10.22 -15.42
CA ILE A 455 8.28 11.51 -14.75
C ILE A 455 9.61 12.05 -14.24
N VAL A 456 9.77 13.37 -14.34
CA VAL A 456 10.76 14.15 -13.59
C VAL A 456 10.00 14.85 -12.47
N ILE A 457 10.44 14.67 -11.22
CA ILE A 457 9.69 15.10 -10.04
C ILE A 457 9.50 16.63 -10.01
N GLU A 458 10.50 17.38 -10.46
CA GLU A 458 10.60 18.85 -10.33
C GLU A 458 9.65 19.63 -11.25
N ASN A 459 9.11 19.00 -12.31
CA ASN A 459 8.18 19.68 -13.21
C ASN A 459 6.77 19.66 -12.58
N GLY A 460 6.27 20.86 -12.32
CA GLY A 460 4.97 21.14 -11.69
C GLY A 460 3.80 21.24 -12.66
N ASP A 461 3.97 20.89 -13.93
CA ASP A 461 2.85 20.83 -14.87
C ASP A 461 1.95 19.66 -14.49
N ASP A 462 0.63 19.90 -14.40
CA ASP A 462 -0.37 18.83 -14.31
C ASP A 462 -0.36 18.08 -15.66
N PRO A 463 0.25 16.89 -15.72
CA PRO A 463 0.44 16.20 -16.99
C PRO A 463 -0.89 15.65 -17.49
N ILE A 464 -1.01 15.58 -18.82
CA ILE A 464 -2.08 14.85 -19.52
C ILE A 464 -2.26 13.49 -18.82
N PRO A 465 -3.48 13.15 -18.36
CA PRO A 465 -3.71 11.94 -17.56
C PRO A 465 -3.24 10.66 -18.25
N CYS A 466 -3.44 10.56 -19.57
CA CYS A 466 -2.98 9.45 -20.39
C CYS A 466 -2.57 9.92 -21.78
N THR A 467 -1.51 9.35 -22.34
CA THR A 467 -1.05 9.61 -23.71
C THR A 467 -0.92 8.31 -24.49
N ILE A 468 -1.39 8.29 -25.74
CA ILE A 468 -1.18 7.15 -26.64
C ILE A 468 0.13 7.36 -27.39
N GLN A 469 1.02 6.37 -27.28
CA GLN A 469 2.37 6.40 -27.83
C GLN A 469 2.49 5.57 -29.11
N GLY A 470 1.54 4.68 -29.39
CA GLY A 470 1.53 3.87 -30.60
C GLY A 470 0.74 2.57 -30.42
N SER A 471 1.14 1.53 -31.15
CA SER A 471 0.57 0.19 -31.00
C SER A 471 1.54 -0.91 -31.43
N VAL A 472 1.33 -2.12 -30.94
CA VAL A 472 2.02 -3.34 -31.37
C VAL A 472 1.03 -4.30 -32.02
N ARG A 473 1.49 -5.04 -33.03
CA ARG A 473 0.71 -6.09 -33.68
C ARG A 473 1.57 -7.25 -34.17
N ILE A 474 0.96 -8.43 -34.28
CA ILE A 474 1.55 -9.58 -34.98
C ILE A 474 0.92 -9.66 -36.38
N ASP A 475 1.66 -9.22 -37.39
CA ASP A 475 1.17 -9.15 -38.79
C ASP A 475 0.62 -10.50 -39.30
N ALA A 476 1.19 -11.62 -38.86
CA ALA A 476 0.73 -12.95 -39.22
C ALA A 476 -0.69 -13.25 -38.74
N LEU A 477 -1.09 -12.76 -37.56
CA LEU A 477 -2.43 -12.94 -37.00
C LEU A 477 -3.46 -12.12 -37.77
N GLY A 478 -3.09 -10.92 -38.23
CA GLY A 478 -3.94 -10.10 -39.10
C GLY A 478 -4.32 -10.82 -40.40
N ARG A 479 -3.38 -11.54 -41.01
CA ARG A 479 -3.63 -12.32 -42.25
C ARG A 479 -4.50 -13.55 -42.03
N TYR A 480 -4.38 -14.22 -40.89
CA TYR A 480 -5.19 -15.41 -40.56
C TYR A 480 -6.67 -15.04 -40.39
N MET A 481 -6.95 -13.92 -39.71
CA MET A 481 -8.32 -13.47 -39.47
C MET A 481 -9.00 -12.97 -40.75
N LEU A 482 -8.26 -12.33 -41.68
CA LEU A 482 -8.78 -11.94 -43.00
C LEU A 482 -9.26 -13.14 -43.85
N GLN A 483 -8.66 -14.32 -43.70
CA GLN A 483 -9.05 -15.52 -44.44
C GLN A 483 -10.35 -16.18 -43.93
N GLN A 484 -10.78 -15.87 -42.70
CA GLN A 484 -12.05 -16.37 -42.16
C GLN A 484 -13.24 -15.45 -42.49
N ILE A 485 -13.00 -14.20 -42.89
CA ILE A 485 -14.04 -13.18 -43.19
C ILE A 485 -14.83 -13.49 -44.48
N ASP A 486 -14.34 -14.40 -45.33
CA ASP A 486 -15.05 -14.84 -46.55
C ASP A 486 -16.29 -15.74 -46.29
N LYS A 487 -16.72 -15.86 -45.03
CA LYS A 487 -17.96 -16.54 -44.63
C LYS A 487 -18.79 -15.68 -43.66
N ASN A 488 -19.51 -14.70 -44.21
CA ASN A 488 -20.69 -14.03 -43.62
C ASN A 488 -20.60 -13.43 -42.19
N ASP A 489 -19.45 -13.41 -41.53
CA ASP A 489 -19.31 -12.91 -40.17
C ASP A 489 -18.17 -11.88 -40.10
N SER A 490 -18.52 -10.61 -40.37
CA SER A 490 -17.59 -9.50 -40.44
C SER A 490 -17.09 -8.99 -39.07
N GLU A 491 -17.27 -9.74 -37.96
CA GLU A 491 -17.36 -9.10 -36.65
C GLU A 491 -16.25 -9.36 -35.62
N ARG A 492 -15.24 -10.22 -35.87
CA ARG A 492 -14.22 -10.54 -34.84
C ARG A 492 -12.78 -10.52 -35.35
N THR A 493 -12.25 -9.33 -35.61
CA THR A 493 -10.82 -9.12 -35.89
C THR A 493 -10.04 -8.83 -34.61
N LEU A 494 -8.86 -9.42 -34.47
CA LEU A 494 -7.92 -9.05 -33.41
C LEU A 494 -7.48 -7.61 -33.58
N LEU A 495 -7.59 -6.81 -32.51
CA LEU A 495 -7.26 -5.39 -32.53
C LEU A 495 -5.75 -5.18 -32.41
N PRO A 496 -5.17 -4.10 -32.99
CA PRO A 496 -3.84 -3.69 -32.58
C PRO A 496 -3.82 -3.43 -31.07
N ILE A 497 -2.74 -3.85 -30.39
CA ILE A 497 -2.60 -3.59 -28.96
C ILE A 497 -2.06 -2.18 -28.79
N VAL A 498 -2.86 -1.30 -28.21
CA VAL A 498 -2.52 0.11 -27.99
C VAL A 498 -1.43 0.23 -26.94
N TYR A 499 -0.41 1.05 -27.21
CA TYR A 499 0.60 1.45 -26.24
C TYR A 499 0.18 2.78 -25.61
N ALA A 500 -0.30 2.73 -24.36
CA ALA A 500 -0.72 3.90 -23.61
C ALA A 500 0.17 4.15 -22.38
N GLN A 501 0.43 5.41 -22.08
CA GLN A 501 1.16 5.85 -20.91
C GLN A 501 0.25 6.64 -19.98
N LEU A 502 0.03 6.12 -18.77
CA LEU A 502 -0.75 6.74 -17.71
C LEU A 502 0.16 7.55 -16.79
N ASN A 503 -0.21 8.79 -16.51
CA ASN A 503 0.48 9.65 -15.57
C ASN A 503 0.41 9.09 -14.13
N PRO A 504 1.55 8.66 -13.53
CA PRO A 504 1.53 8.04 -12.21
C PRO A 504 1.07 8.99 -11.10
N LYS A 505 1.40 10.29 -11.16
CA LYS A 505 0.99 11.27 -10.14
C LYS A 505 -0.53 11.44 -10.11
N ALA A 506 -1.16 11.50 -11.28
CA ALA A 506 -2.62 11.59 -11.40
C ALA A 506 -3.30 10.28 -10.95
N ALA A 507 -2.78 9.15 -11.41
CA ALA A 507 -3.30 7.83 -11.04
C ALA A 507 -3.22 7.58 -9.53
N PHE A 508 -2.11 7.93 -8.88
CA PHE A 508 -1.95 7.72 -7.42
C PHE A 508 -2.92 8.57 -6.63
N ARG A 509 -3.11 9.85 -6.99
CA ARG A 509 -4.11 10.74 -6.36
C ARG A 509 -5.52 10.14 -6.44
N ALA A 510 -5.96 9.79 -7.65
CA ALA A 510 -7.27 9.19 -7.90
C ALA A 510 -7.47 7.82 -7.23
N TYR A 511 -6.38 7.07 -7.03
CA TYR A 511 -6.41 5.77 -6.37
C TYR A 511 -6.55 5.88 -4.85
N ILE A 512 -5.98 6.92 -4.24
CA ILE A 512 -5.95 7.09 -2.76
C ILE A 512 -7.17 7.87 -2.26
N ASP A 513 -7.62 8.89 -2.98
CA ASP A 513 -8.70 9.79 -2.56
C ASP A 513 -9.91 9.70 -3.50
N SER A 514 -11.08 9.45 -2.93
CA SER A 514 -12.35 9.43 -3.65
C SER A 514 -12.69 10.77 -4.32
N HIS A 515 -12.28 11.90 -3.76
CA HIS A 515 -12.53 13.21 -4.34
C HIS A 515 -11.68 13.44 -5.60
N ASP A 516 -10.39 13.07 -5.56
CA ASP A 516 -9.53 13.12 -6.74
C ASP A 516 -9.98 12.11 -7.81
N ARG A 517 -10.58 10.99 -7.40
CA ARG A 517 -11.17 10.00 -8.32
C ARG A 517 -12.32 10.58 -9.14
N GLU A 518 -13.15 11.45 -8.56
CA GLU A 518 -14.24 12.12 -9.30
C GLU A 518 -13.70 13.06 -10.39
N HIS A 519 -12.49 13.59 -10.21
CA HIS A 519 -11.83 14.47 -11.17
C HIS A 519 -10.95 13.71 -12.18
N PHE A 520 -10.74 12.41 -11.97
CA PHE A 520 -9.99 11.56 -12.88
C PHE A 520 -10.93 10.99 -13.94
N ASP A 521 -10.87 11.56 -15.15
CA ASP A 521 -11.74 11.17 -16.26
C ASP A 521 -11.30 9.85 -16.92
N SER A 522 -11.55 8.73 -16.25
CA SER A 522 -11.33 7.39 -16.79
C SER A 522 -12.10 7.18 -18.10
N SER A 523 -13.28 7.80 -18.26
CA SER A 523 -14.13 7.62 -19.43
C SER A 523 -13.54 8.25 -20.69
N ALA A 524 -12.94 9.43 -20.57
CA ALA A 524 -12.19 10.06 -21.66
C ALA A 524 -10.98 9.21 -22.08
N ILE A 525 -10.24 8.64 -21.12
CA ILE A 525 -9.10 7.76 -21.41
C ILE A 525 -9.57 6.52 -22.19
N LEU A 526 -10.61 5.84 -21.71
CA LEU A 526 -11.18 4.66 -22.37
C LEU A 526 -11.69 4.99 -23.78
N SER A 527 -12.34 6.15 -23.95
CA SER A 527 -12.84 6.61 -25.25
C SER A 527 -11.69 6.89 -26.24
N GLU A 528 -10.58 7.44 -25.75
CA GLU A 528 -9.38 7.70 -26.56
C GLU A 528 -8.70 6.40 -27.00
N LEU A 529 -8.64 5.38 -26.13
CA LEU A 529 -8.16 4.04 -26.50
C LEU A 529 -9.01 3.43 -27.61
N ILE A 530 -10.34 3.49 -27.49
CA ILE A 530 -11.28 3.00 -28.51
C ILE A 530 -11.09 3.74 -29.83
N ARG A 531 -11.00 5.08 -29.79
CA ARG A 531 -10.80 5.90 -30.98
C ARG A 531 -9.50 5.52 -31.70
N TYR A 532 -8.42 5.26 -30.96
CA TYR A 532 -7.16 4.85 -31.56
C TYR A 532 -7.23 3.43 -32.15
N SER A 533 -7.86 2.47 -31.47
CA SER A 533 -8.00 1.09 -31.98
C SER A 533 -8.83 0.97 -33.26
N GLN A 534 -9.66 1.97 -33.58
CA GLN A 534 -10.53 1.99 -34.76
C GLN A 534 -9.92 2.70 -35.98
N ASN A 535 -8.85 3.49 -35.79
CA ASN A 535 -8.12 4.18 -36.86
C ASN A 535 -6.91 3.34 -37.30
#